data_AF-A0A6N7B474-F1
#
_entry.id   AF-A0A6N7B474-F1
#
_cell.length_a   1.000
_cell.length_b   1.000
_cell.length_c   1.000
_cell.angle_alpha   90.00
_cell.angle_beta   90.00
_cell.angle_gamma   90.00
#
_symmetry.space_group_name_H-M   'P 1'
#
loop_
_entity.id
_entity.type
_entity.pdbx_description
1 polymer ?
#
loop_
_entity_poly.entity_id
_entity_poly.type
_entity_poly.pdbx_seq_one_letter_code
_entity_poly.pdbx_strand_id
1 'polypeptide(L)' 'MLSKEKLERINLLARKKRDGVLSQQEIDEQSALRNEYIKAFRTQYEGHAKAMGLQKVPKKLHSCGCGCGHKH' A
#
# COMPACT_ATOMS: atom_id res chain seq x y z
N MET A 1 -12.23 -6.50 -5.30
CA MET A 1 -12.30 -5.03 -5.10
C MET A 1 -12.88 -4.79 -3.71
N LEU A 2 -12.37 -3.82 -2.96
CA LEU A 2 -12.90 -3.53 -1.62
C LEU A 2 -14.32 -2.94 -1.74
N SER A 3 -15.22 -3.27 -0.81
CA SER A 3 -16.58 -2.73 -0.79
C SER A 3 -16.57 -1.20 -0.63
N LYS A 4 -17.55 -0.52 -1.24
CA LYS A 4 -17.70 0.95 -1.18
C LYS A 4 -17.73 1.47 0.26
N GLU A 5 -18.41 0.76 1.16
CA GLU A 5 -18.50 1.11 2.57
C GLU A 5 -17.13 1.20 3.26
N LYS A 6 -16.20 0.29 2.94
CA LYS A 6 -14.84 0.31 3.51
C LYS A 6 -14.03 1.49 2.97
N LEU A 7 -14.22 1.87 1.70
CA LEU A 7 -13.59 3.04 1.11
C LEU A 7 -14.10 4.34 1.75
N GLU A 8 -15.41 4.44 1.96
CA GLU A 8 -16.00 5.57 2.68
C GLU A 8 -15.47 5.66 4.10
N ARG A 9 -15.34 4.53 4.80
CA ARG A 9 -14.73 4.48 6.13
C ARG A 9 -13.29 4.98 6.13
N ILE A 10 -12.46 4.56 5.17
CA ILE A 10 -11.07 5.07 5.02
C ILE A 10 -11.06 6.59 4.82
N ASN A 11 -11.98 7.13 4.01
CA ASN A 11 -12.08 8.57 3.76
C ASN A 11 -12.51 9.35 5.01
N LEU A 12 -13.48 8.83 5.77
CA LEU A 12 -13.90 9.42 7.05
C LEU A 12 -12.76 9.46 8.06
N LEU A 13 -12.03 8.35 8.22
CA LEU A 13 -10.84 8.28 9.08
C LEU A 13 -9.72 9.21 8.59
N ALA A 14 -9.55 9.37 7.28
CA ALA A 14 -8.58 10.30 6.72
C ALA A 14 -8.93 11.77 6.99
N ARG A 15 -10.22 12.13 6.96
CA ARG A 15 -10.70 13.45 7.37
C ARG A 15 -10.42 13.69 8.85
N LYS A 16 -10.84 12.77 9.72
CA LYS A 16 -10.56 12.83 11.17
C LYS A 16 -9.06 12.96 11.49
N LYS A 17 -8.20 12.26 10.74
CA LYS A 17 -6.73 12.38 10.86
C LYS A 17 -6.25 13.80 10.58
N ARG A 18 -6.80 14.44 9.54
CA ARG A 18 -6.44 15.81 9.14
C ARG A 18 -6.92 16.84 10.15
N ASP A 19 -8.09 16.62 10.73
CA ASP A 19 -8.65 17.44 11.81
C ASP A 19 -7.99 17.20 13.18
N GLY A 20 -7.05 16.25 13.28
CA GLY A 20 -6.30 15.98 14.51
C GLY A 20 -7.08 15.26 15.62
N VAL A 21 -8.30 14.80 15.34
CA VAL A 21 -9.21 14.17 16.31
C VAL A 21 -9.18 12.64 16.27
N LEU A 22 -8.13 12.06 15.69
CA LEU A 22 -8.07 10.62 15.45
C LEU A 22 -7.56 9.87 16.69
N SER A 23 -8.35 8.93 17.19
CA SER A 23 -7.95 8.05 18.30
C SER A 23 -6.97 6.96 17.84
N GLN A 24 -6.19 6.41 18.77
CA GLN A 24 -5.29 5.29 18.50
C GLN A 24 -6.01 4.07 17.91
N GLN A 25 -7.20 3.74 18.43
CA GLN A 25 -8.04 2.68 17.88
C GLN A 25 -8.44 2.93 16.41
N GLU A 26 -8.72 4.18 16.07
CA GLU A 26 -9.08 4.59 14.71
C GLU A 26 -7.87 4.59 13.76
N ILE A 27 -6.66 4.83 14.28
CA ILE A 27 -5.40 4.70 13.53
C ILE A 27 -5.14 3.24 13.16
N ASP A 28 -5.33 2.32 14.11
CA ASP A 28 -5.20 0.88 13.87
C ASP A 28 -6.25 0.41 12.86
N GLU A 29 -7.50 0.84 13.01
CA GLU A 29 -8.59 0.56 12.06
C GLU A 29 -8.24 1.09 10.64
N GLN A 30 -7.76 2.34 10.55
CA GLN A 30 -7.37 2.94 9.28
C GLN A 30 -6.22 2.15 8.61
N SER A 31 -5.26 1.71 9.40
CA SER A 31 -4.10 0.94 8.92
C SER A 31 -4.52 -0.44 8.43
N ALA A 32 -5.40 -1.13 9.16
CA ALA A 32 -5.96 -2.41 8.75
C ALA A 32 -6.75 -2.30 7.44
N LEU A 33 -7.65 -1.31 7.33
CA LEU A 33 -8.45 -1.07 6.13
C LEU A 33 -7.59 -0.69 4.91
N ARG A 34 -6.55 0.12 5.11
CA ARG A 34 -5.60 0.46 4.04
C ARG A 34 -4.81 -0.75 3.56
N ASN A 35 -4.35 -1.60 4.47
CA ASN A 35 -3.63 -2.82 4.11
C ASN A 35 -4.52 -3.78 3.30
N GLU A 36 -5.79 -3.92 3.68
CA GLU A 36 -6.75 -4.72 2.93
C GLU A 36 -6.99 -4.13 1.52
N TYR A 37 -7.19 -2.81 1.43
CA TYR A 37 -7.32 -2.11 0.15
C TYR A 37 -6.10 -2.33 -0.75
N ILE A 38 -4.88 -2.14 -0.24
CA ILE A 38 -3.63 -2.29 -1.01
C ILE A 38 -3.48 -3.73 -1.51
N LYS A 39 -3.80 -4.74 -0.68
CA LYS A 39 -3.77 -6.14 -1.11
C LYS A 39 -4.74 -6.39 -2.26
N ALA A 40 -5.99 -5.97 -2.12
CA ALA A 40 -7.00 -6.11 -3.17
C ALA A 40 -6.63 -5.36 -4.46
N PHE A 41 -6.09 -4.15 -4.31
CA PHE A 41 -5.61 -3.34 -5.43
C PHE A 41 -4.42 -3.97 -6.13
N ARG A 42 -3.43 -4.50 -5.39
CA ARG A 42 -2.26 -5.19 -5.96
C ARG A 42 -2.69 -6.34 -6.85
N THR A 43 -3.61 -7.19 -6.41
CA THR A 43 -4.11 -8.30 -7.23
C THR A 43 -4.73 -7.82 -8.54
N GLN A 44 -5.54 -6.76 -8.50
CA GLN A 44 -6.14 -6.20 -9.72
C GLN A 44 -5.10 -5.52 -10.62
N TYR A 45 -4.21 -4.75 -10.02
CA TYR A 45 -3.14 -4.05 -10.72
C TYR A 45 -2.18 -5.02 -11.39
N GLU A 46 -1.86 -6.16 -10.78
CA GLU A 46 -1.02 -7.19 -11.38
C GLU A 46 -1.62 -7.78 -12.66
N GLY A 47 -2.94 -8.00 -12.68
CA GLY A 47 -3.65 -8.41 -13.89
C GLY A 47 -3.58 -7.34 -14.98
N HIS A 48 -3.81 -6.08 -14.62
CA HIS A 48 -3.75 -4.96 -15.55
C HIS A 48 -2.33 -4.71 -16.09
N ALA A 49 -1.33 -4.74 -15.22
CA ALA A 49 0.08 -4.60 -15.57
C ALA A 49 0.53 -5.70 -16.54
N LYS A 50 0.11 -6.95 -16.31
CA LYS A 50 0.38 -8.06 -17.23
C LYS A 50 -0.26 -7.83 -18.60
N ALA A 51 -1.48 -7.32 -18.65
CA ALA A 51 -2.15 -6.97 -19.90
C ALA A 51 -1.43 -5.86 -20.67
N MET A 52 -0.80 -4.91 -19.96
CA MET A 52 0.08 -3.90 -20.54
C MET A 52 1.48 -4.43 -20.90
N GLY A 53 1.77 -5.71 -20.69
CA GLY A 53 3.08 -6.31 -20.96
C GLY A 53 4.14 -6.05 -19.89
N LEU A 54 3.78 -5.46 -18.75
CA LEU A 54 4.69 -5.23 -17.63
C LEU A 54 4.87 -6.53 -16.84
N GLN A 55 6.12 -6.96 -16.69
CA GLN A 55 6.49 -8.13 -15.91
C GLN A 55 7.12 -7.70 -14.59
N LYS A 56 6.80 -8.42 -13.50
CA LYS A 56 7.46 -8.20 -12.22
C LYS A 56 8.94 -8.51 -12.40
N VAL A 57 9.79 -7.49 -12.32
CA VAL A 57 11.22 -7.71 -12.29
C VAL A 57 11.57 -8.40 -10.97
N PRO A 58 12.37 -9.47 -10.97
CA PRO A 58 12.88 -10.01 -9.73
C PRO A 58 13.61 -8.87 -9.01
N LYS A 59 13.39 -8.73 -7.69
CA LYS A 59 14.25 -7.88 -6.87
C LYS A 59 15.67 -8.46 -7.01
N LYS A 60 16.45 -7.90 -7.95
CA LYS A 60 17.86 -8.23 -8.02
C LYS A 60 18.46 -7.74 -6.71
N LEU A 61 18.79 -8.68 -5.83
CA LEU A 61 19.76 -8.44 -4.79
C LEU A 61 21.03 -8.04 -5.55
N HIS A 62 21.36 -6.75 -5.51
CA HIS A 62 22.52 -6.24 -6.22
C HIS A 62 23.76 -6.76 -5.49
N SER A 63 24.30 -7.88 -5.94
CA SER A 63 25.62 -8.36 -5.52
C SER A 63 26.69 -7.60 -6.30
N CYS A 64 26.80 -6.31 -6.07
CA CYS A 64 27.84 -5.53 -6.73
C CYS A 64 28.96 -5.28 -5.74
N GLY A 65 30.16 -5.71 -6.13
CA GLY A 65 31.42 -5.19 -5.59
C GLY A 65 31.68 -3.74 -5.99
N CYS A 66 30.66 -2.89 -5.97
CA CYS A 66 30.85 -1.45 -5.98
C CYS A 66 31.29 -1.07 -4.58
N GLY A 67 32.53 -0.58 -4.44
CA GLY A 67 33.09 -0.06 -3.18
C GLY A 67 32.38 1.20 -2.65
N CYS A 68 31.13 1.43 -3.02
CA CYS A 68 30.28 2.47 -2.49
C CYS A 68 29.76 2.04 -1.12
N GLY A 69 30.56 2.31 -0.09
CA GLY A 69 30.37 1.93 1.31
C GLY A 69 29.17 2.57 2.01
N HIS A 70 27.96 2.29 1.52
CA HIS A 70 26.72 2.58 2.25
C HIS A 70 26.38 1.37 3.13
N LYS A 71 26.25 1.62 4.44
CA LYS A 71 25.76 0.63 5.41
C LYS A 71 24.27 0.39 5.13
N HIS A 72 23.91 -0.88 4.97
CA HIS A 72 22.54 -1.34 4.84
C HIS A 72 21.72 -1.07 6.10
#